data_AF-A0A0A1WVA2-F1
#
_entry.id   AF-A0A0A1WVA2-F1
#
_cell.length_a   1.000
_cell.length_b   1.000
_cell.length_c   1.000
_cell.angle_alpha   90.00
_cell.angle_beta   90.00
_cell.angle_gamma   90.00
#
_symmetry.space_group_name_H-M   'P 1'
#
loop_
_entity.id
_entity.type
_entity.pdbx_description
1 polymer ?
#
loop_
_entity_poly.entity_id
_entity_poly.type
_entity_poly.pdbx_seq_one_letter_code
_entity_poly.pdbx_strand_id
1 'polypeptide(L)'
;MANVLNRYGLTTLHRLMIKRCLRRRQKVSTKAIGSDIVAESSVLVDKDDHITLIGLNRPDNRNSINADTAKRLSEALTDFENDRTSPVAVIYGIGGSFCAGQDLTMLDSNSNSKENLSALSTYKTIHRHSQKPIVCGINGYCVGDGLELAMFCDLRVMENTAVLGFFGRFTGYSISCGGIARLPAMIGYSRSLDLVLTGRRVSGKEALQMGLVNRLVATGTALGQAVNLAFSIAKFPLEALQKDRQAVYKNCYERRKGLSAAITEETTSINNSILSEIKEGIARLKEGKTDSWQVKPKVIPAWEQEEILHEQKFASNENIIDIKS
;
A
#
# COMPACT_ATOMS: atom_id res chain seq x y z
N MET A 1 13.22 7.80 -36.11
CA MET A 1 13.20 6.77 -35.04
C MET A 1 14.46 5.90 -34.96
N ALA A 2 15.30 5.76 -35.99
CA ALA A 2 16.49 4.90 -35.95
C ALA A 2 17.74 5.49 -35.24
N ASN A 3 17.77 6.80 -34.94
CA ASN A 3 19.00 7.49 -34.52
C ASN A 3 19.23 7.64 -33.00
N VAL A 4 18.32 7.15 -32.14
CA VAL A 4 18.51 7.20 -30.68
C VAL A 4 19.15 5.90 -30.15
N LEU A 5 18.92 4.76 -30.81
CA LEU A 5 19.34 3.44 -30.34
C LEU A 5 20.81 3.08 -30.67
N ASN A 6 21.50 3.88 -31.49
CA ASN A 6 22.88 3.61 -31.91
C ASN A 6 23.95 4.36 -31.11
N ARG A 7 23.60 5.32 -30.24
CA ARG A 7 24.61 6.14 -29.53
C ARG A 7 25.18 5.54 -28.24
N TYR A 8 24.59 4.47 -27.71
CA TYR A 8 24.91 4.01 -26.34
C TYR A 8 25.45 2.58 -26.23
N GLY A 9 25.92 1.94 -27.31
CA GLY A 9 26.56 0.62 -27.22
C GLY A 9 25.71 -0.44 -26.49
N LEU A 10 24.39 -0.31 -26.54
CA LEU A 10 23.46 -1.16 -25.79
C LEU A 10 23.50 -2.57 -26.37
N THR A 11 23.76 -3.55 -25.49
CA THR A 11 23.73 -4.98 -25.81
C THR A 11 22.38 -5.39 -26.43
N THR A 12 22.38 -6.46 -27.21
CA THR A 12 21.19 -7.00 -27.92
C THR A 12 19.99 -7.20 -26.99
N LEU A 13 20.24 -7.51 -25.71
CA LEU A 13 19.26 -7.66 -24.64
C LEU A 13 18.51 -6.35 -24.30
N HIS A 14 19.23 -5.23 -24.20
CA HIS A 14 18.61 -3.92 -23.95
C HIS A 14 17.72 -3.47 -25.11
N ARG A 15 18.12 -3.76 -26.35
CA ARG A 15 17.30 -3.47 -27.54
C ARG A 15 16.02 -4.32 -27.57
N LEU A 16 16.10 -5.57 -27.11
CA LEU A 16 14.96 -6.47 -27.01
C LEU A 16 13.99 -6.03 -25.90
N MET A 17 14.47 -5.67 -24.71
CA MET A 17 13.61 -5.13 -23.64
C MET A 17 12.91 -3.84 -24.04
N ILE A 18 13.63 -2.88 -24.67
CA ILE A 18 13.03 -1.64 -25.16
C ILE A 18 12.00 -1.93 -26.26
N LYS A 19 12.30 -2.84 -27.21
CA LYS A 19 11.31 -3.27 -28.22
C LYS A 19 10.11 -3.99 -27.60
N ARG A 20 10.27 -4.72 -26.50
CA ARG A 20 9.19 -5.45 -25.81
C ARG A 20 8.31 -4.50 -24.97
N CYS A 21 8.90 -3.53 -24.28
CA CYS A 21 8.20 -2.41 -23.64
C CYS A 21 7.44 -1.56 -24.67
N LEU A 22 8.02 -1.32 -25.84
CA LEU A 22 7.37 -0.60 -26.94
C LEU A 22 6.28 -1.44 -27.64
N ARG A 23 6.41 -2.78 -27.69
CA ARG A 23 5.38 -3.68 -28.25
C ARG A 23 4.17 -3.86 -27.32
N ARG A 24 4.35 -3.75 -25.99
CA ARG A 24 3.24 -3.71 -25.01
C ARG A 24 2.49 -2.39 -24.99
N ARG A 25 3.03 -1.32 -25.58
CA ARG A 25 2.24 -0.15 -26.03
C ARG A 25 1.49 -0.52 -27.31
N GLN A 26 0.45 -1.35 -27.21
CA GLN A 26 -0.50 -1.46 -28.31
C GLN A 26 -1.30 -0.16 -28.41
N LYS A 27 -1.06 0.55 -29.53
CA LYS A 27 -1.87 1.61 -30.15
C LYS A 27 -2.67 2.52 -29.20
N VAL A 28 -2.03 3.61 -28.73
CA VAL A 28 -2.80 4.82 -28.43
C VAL A 28 -3.27 5.40 -29.76
N SER A 29 -4.55 5.19 -30.07
CA SER A 29 -5.23 5.84 -31.18
C SER A 29 -5.30 7.34 -30.92
N THR A 30 -4.64 8.15 -31.73
CA THR A 30 -4.76 9.63 -31.73
C THR A 30 -6.03 10.06 -32.47
N LYS A 31 -7.19 9.51 -32.10
CA LYS A 31 -8.49 9.97 -32.59
C LYS A 31 -9.19 10.65 -31.41
N ALA A 32 -9.49 11.94 -31.57
CA ALA A 32 -10.32 12.68 -30.64
C ALA A 32 -11.63 11.92 -30.41
N ILE A 33 -11.95 11.60 -29.15
CA ILE A 33 -13.23 11.03 -28.75
C ILE A 33 -13.70 11.84 -27.56
N GLY A 34 -14.56 12.81 -27.85
CA GLY A 34 -15.55 13.24 -26.87
C GLY A 34 -16.54 12.10 -26.65
N SER A 35 -17.03 12.05 -25.40
CA SER A 35 -18.19 11.31 -24.90
C SER A 35 -18.24 9.79 -25.16
N ASP A 36 -18.37 9.04 -24.07
CA ASP A 36 -18.73 7.60 -24.00
C ASP A 36 -17.58 6.60 -23.90
N ILE A 37 -16.57 6.89 -23.09
CA ILE A 37 -15.80 5.85 -22.41
C ILE A 37 -16.50 5.58 -21.08
N VAL A 38 -17.07 4.38 -20.93
CA VAL A 38 -17.57 3.87 -19.65
C VAL A 38 -16.51 4.15 -18.59
N ALA A 39 -16.81 5.01 -17.63
CA ALA A 39 -15.87 5.39 -16.58
C ALA A 39 -15.32 4.12 -15.92
N GLU A 40 -14.03 3.86 -16.11
CA GLU A 40 -13.32 2.83 -15.36
C GLU A 40 -13.61 3.05 -13.87
N SER A 41 -13.93 1.97 -13.15
CA SER A 41 -14.35 1.99 -11.75
C SER A 41 -13.52 2.97 -10.90
N SER A 42 -14.17 3.73 -10.01
CA SER A 42 -13.51 4.72 -9.14
C SER A 42 -12.51 4.10 -8.14
N VAL A 43 -12.61 2.79 -7.93
CA VAL A 43 -11.62 1.96 -7.24
C VAL A 43 -11.28 0.78 -8.15
N LEU A 44 -9.99 0.56 -8.38
CA LEU A 44 -9.46 -0.60 -9.11
C LEU A 44 -8.89 -1.60 -8.10
N VAL A 45 -9.23 -2.87 -8.27
CA VAL A 45 -8.69 -3.96 -7.47
C VAL A 45 -7.94 -4.90 -8.40
N ASP A 46 -6.68 -5.17 -8.08
CA ASP A 46 -5.84 -6.12 -8.77
C ASP A 46 -5.20 -7.09 -7.77
N LYS A 47 -4.76 -8.25 -8.25
CA LYS A 47 -4.04 -9.23 -7.44
C LYS A 47 -2.69 -9.52 -8.07
N ASP A 48 -1.64 -9.29 -7.29
CA ASP A 48 -0.28 -9.67 -7.64
C ASP A 48 0.17 -10.79 -6.69
N ASP A 49 0.02 -12.03 -7.16
CA ASP A 49 0.31 -13.25 -6.40
C ASP A 49 -0.46 -13.32 -5.06
N HIS A 50 0.22 -13.07 -3.94
CA HIS A 50 -0.35 -13.11 -2.58
C HIS A 50 -0.69 -11.73 -2.02
N ILE A 51 -0.80 -10.70 -2.87
CA ILE A 51 -1.09 -9.33 -2.43
C ILE A 51 -2.25 -8.77 -3.24
N THR A 52 -3.15 -8.07 -2.55
CA THR A 52 -4.23 -7.31 -3.18
C THR A 52 -3.82 -5.85 -3.33
N LEU A 53 -3.89 -5.32 -4.55
CA LEU A 53 -3.67 -3.91 -4.85
C LEU A 53 -5.02 -3.22 -4.95
N ILE A 54 -5.22 -2.16 -4.16
CA ILE A 54 -6.45 -1.36 -4.13
C ILE A 54 -6.07 0.07 -4.53
N GLY A 55 -6.37 0.43 -5.77
CA GLY A 55 -6.06 1.72 -6.37
C GLY A 55 -7.25 2.67 -6.39
N LEU A 56 -7.11 3.87 -5.83
CA LEU A 56 -8.07 4.96 -6.05
C LEU A 56 -7.88 5.52 -7.47
N ASN A 57 -8.95 5.55 -8.25
CA ASN A 57 -8.92 5.85 -9.69
C ASN A 57 -9.89 6.97 -10.07
N ARG A 58 -9.68 8.15 -9.47
CA ARG A 58 -10.31 9.41 -9.87
C ARG A 58 -9.25 10.50 -10.02
N PRO A 59 -8.25 10.30 -10.89
CA PRO A 59 -7.08 11.17 -10.97
C PRO A 59 -7.45 12.63 -11.32
N ASP A 60 -8.47 12.84 -12.14
CA ASP A 60 -8.95 14.17 -12.55
C ASP A 60 -9.44 15.02 -11.37
N ASN A 61 -9.89 14.38 -10.29
CA ASN A 61 -10.26 15.04 -9.03
C ASN A 61 -9.33 14.65 -7.88
N ARG A 62 -8.05 14.35 -8.19
CA ARG A 62 -7.00 13.99 -7.22
C ARG A 62 -7.42 12.88 -6.25
N ASN A 63 -8.18 11.91 -6.75
CA ASN A 63 -8.70 10.78 -5.98
C ASN A 63 -9.57 11.18 -4.77
N SER A 64 -10.36 12.24 -4.91
CA SER A 64 -11.36 12.61 -3.89
C SER A 64 -12.41 11.51 -3.72
N ILE A 65 -12.92 11.39 -2.50
CA ILE A 65 -13.85 10.33 -2.10
C ILE A 65 -15.27 10.88 -2.17
N ASN A 66 -16.05 10.36 -3.12
CA ASN A 66 -17.51 10.50 -3.16
C ASN A 66 -18.19 9.21 -2.67
N ALA A 67 -19.53 9.19 -2.68
CA ALA A 67 -20.31 8.04 -2.22
C ALA A 67 -19.98 6.73 -2.97
N ASP A 68 -19.84 6.77 -4.30
CA ASP A 68 -19.48 5.59 -5.10
C ASP A 68 -18.08 5.07 -4.77
N THR A 69 -17.10 5.97 -4.66
CA THR A 69 -15.71 5.62 -4.29
C THR A 69 -15.68 5.00 -2.90
N ALA A 70 -16.40 5.58 -1.93
CA ALA A 70 -16.46 5.06 -0.57
C ALA A 70 -17.12 3.66 -0.52
N LYS A 71 -18.20 3.45 -1.27
CA LYS A 71 -18.86 2.15 -1.40
C LYS A 71 -17.91 1.09 -1.94
N ARG A 72 -17.28 1.37 -3.09
CA ARG A 72 -16.38 0.42 -3.76
C ARG A 72 -15.12 0.15 -2.95
N LEU A 73 -14.60 1.16 -2.24
CA LEU A 73 -13.49 0.97 -1.32
C LEU A 73 -13.89 0.07 -0.16
N SER A 74 -15.11 0.23 0.38
CA SER A 74 -15.62 -0.66 1.41
C SER A 74 -15.73 -2.10 0.92
N GLU A 75 -16.31 -2.31 -0.25
CA GLU A 75 -16.44 -3.63 -0.87
C GLU A 75 -15.06 -4.26 -1.10
N ALA A 76 -14.12 -3.53 -1.68
CA ALA A 76 -12.75 -4.00 -1.91
C ALA A 76 -12.02 -4.40 -0.62
N LEU A 77 -12.19 -3.63 0.46
CA LEU A 77 -11.60 -3.94 1.76
C LEU A 77 -12.24 -5.18 2.40
N THR A 78 -13.55 -5.34 2.31
CA THR A 78 -14.27 -6.52 2.82
C THR A 78 -13.88 -7.77 2.03
N ASP A 79 -13.84 -7.68 0.70
CA ASP A 79 -13.43 -8.79 -0.16
C ASP A 79 -11.99 -9.18 0.10
N PHE A 80 -11.10 -8.19 0.25
CA PHE A 80 -9.73 -8.44 0.69
C PHE A 80 -9.71 -9.17 2.02
N GLU A 81 -10.41 -8.70 3.05
CA GLU A 81 -10.39 -9.33 4.37
C GLU A 81 -10.89 -10.78 4.37
N ASN A 82 -11.87 -11.10 3.54
CA ASN A 82 -12.41 -12.45 3.40
C ASN A 82 -11.52 -13.39 2.55
N ASP A 83 -10.63 -12.84 1.73
CA ASP A 83 -9.76 -13.63 0.85
C ASP A 83 -8.56 -14.24 1.58
N ARG A 84 -8.57 -15.55 1.81
CA ARG A 84 -7.46 -16.26 2.46
C ARG A 84 -6.19 -16.37 1.61
N THR A 85 -6.27 -16.14 0.30
CA THR A 85 -5.12 -16.25 -0.61
C THR A 85 -4.23 -15.01 -0.60
N SER A 86 -4.78 -13.87 -0.16
CA SER A 86 -4.11 -12.58 -0.09
C SER A 86 -3.96 -12.12 1.37
N PRO A 87 -2.79 -12.38 2.00
CA PRO A 87 -2.53 -11.95 3.36
C PRO A 87 -2.36 -10.45 3.56
N VAL A 88 -1.90 -9.70 2.55
CA VAL A 88 -1.52 -8.29 2.69
C VAL A 88 -2.13 -7.48 1.55
N ALA A 89 -2.59 -6.26 1.83
CA ALA A 89 -3.04 -5.34 0.79
C ALA A 89 -2.13 -4.12 0.67
N VAL A 90 -2.12 -3.53 -0.53
CA VAL A 90 -1.53 -2.22 -0.79
C VAL A 90 -2.62 -1.25 -1.26
N ILE A 91 -2.80 -0.14 -0.53
CA ILE A 91 -3.67 0.96 -0.96
C ILE A 91 -2.83 2.07 -1.58
N TYR A 92 -3.22 2.58 -2.74
CA TYR A 92 -2.50 3.65 -3.44
C TYR A 92 -3.43 4.53 -4.27
N GLY A 93 -2.95 5.69 -4.72
CA GLY A 93 -3.68 6.57 -5.63
C GLY A 93 -3.06 6.64 -7.02
N ILE A 94 -3.91 6.55 -8.05
CA ILE A 94 -3.53 6.65 -9.46
C ILE A 94 -3.47 8.13 -9.87
N GLY A 95 -2.55 8.49 -10.77
CA GLY A 95 -2.48 9.84 -11.34
C GLY A 95 -1.81 10.90 -10.47
N GLY A 96 -0.89 10.49 -9.59
CA GLY A 96 0.03 11.41 -8.92
C GLY A 96 -0.51 12.10 -7.67
N SER A 97 -1.62 11.63 -7.10
CA SER A 97 -2.06 11.98 -5.75
C SER A 97 -2.67 10.76 -5.09
N PHE A 98 -2.42 10.58 -3.80
CA PHE A 98 -3.00 9.47 -3.06
C PHE A 98 -4.51 9.69 -2.91
N CYS A 99 -4.92 10.77 -2.24
CA CYS A 99 -6.31 11.14 -2.03
C CYS A 99 -6.42 12.58 -1.49
N ALA A 100 -7.24 13.40 -2.14
CA ALA A 100 -7.51 14.78 -1.75
C ALA A 100 -8.58 14.95 -0.65
N GLY A 101 -9.12 13.85 -0.12
CA GLY A 101 -10.16 13.84 0.91
C GLY A 101 -11.57 13.77 0.33
N GLN A 102 -12.58 14.23 1.08
CA GLN A 102 -13.98 14.24 0.67
C GLN A 102 -14.19 15.07 -0.60
N ASP A 103 -15.01 14.57 -1.53
CA ASP A 103 -15.41 15.31 -2.72
C ASP A 103 -16.40 16.42 -2.36
N LEU A 104 -15.93 17.67 -2.34
CA LEU A 104 -16.71 18.81 -1.86
C LEU A 104 -17.85 19.21 -2.81
N THR A 105 -17.81 18.80 -4.08
CA THR A 105 -18.91 19.07 -5.03
C THR A 105 -20.22 18.38 -4.63
N MET A 106 -20.15 17.40 -3.72
CA MET A 106 -21.33 16.71 -3.15
C MET A 106 -22.03 17.54 -2.06
N LEU A 107 -21.39 18.58 -1.53
CA LEU A 107 -21.92 19.40 -0.43
C LEU A 107 -22.80 20.56 -0.92
N ASP A 108 -22.69 20.97 -2.19
CA ASP A 108 -23.51 22.03 -2.77
C ASP A 108 -24.97 21.60 -3.04
N SER A 109 -25.24 20.28 -3.10
CA SER A 109 -26.58 19.76 -3.32
C SER A 109 -27.37 19.62 -2.01
N ASN A 110 -28.01 20.71 -1.55
CA ASN A 110 -29.25 20.83 -0.75
C ASN A 110 -29.71 19.70 0.22
N SER A 111 -28.84 18.82 0.73
CA SER A 111 -29.20 17.78 1.69
C SER A 111 -28.65 18.14 3.07
N ASN A 112 -29.50 18.72 3.91
CA ASN A 112 -29.22 19.00 5.33
C ASN A 112 -29.14 17.72 6.20
N SER A 113 -28.84 16.56 5.63
CA SER A 113 -28.69 15.31 6.38
C SER A 113 -27.26 15.18 6.92
N LYS A 114 -27.14 15.03 8.24
CA LYS A 114 -25.87 14.73 8.93
C LYS A 114 -25.15 13.49 8.37
N GLU A 115 -25.89 12.60 7.71
CA GLU A 115 -25.41 11.35 7.14
C GLU A 115 -24.60 11.52 5.83
N ASN A 116 -24.72 12.66 5.16
CA ASN A 116 -24.03 12.93 3.88
C ASN A 116 -22.70 13.68 4.03
N LEU A 117 -22.29 14.04 5.26
CA LEU A 117 -21.11 14.90 5.43
C LEU A 117 -19.82 14.21 4.97
N SER A 118 -19.51 12.98 5.40
CA SER A 118 -18.35 12.21 4.90
C SER A 118 -18.83 10.89 4.30
N ALA A 119 -18.59 10.70 3.01
CA ALA A 119 -18.95 9.50 2.28
C ALA A 119 -18.20 8.28 2.83
N LEU A 120 -16.96 8.47 3.28
CA LEU A 120 -16.15 7.45 3.91
C LEU A 120 -16.70 7.04 5.28
N SER A 121 -17.23 8.00 6.04
CA SER A 121 -17.84 7.75 7.34
C SER A 121 -19.16 6.97 7.24
N THR A 122 -19.88 7.11 6.13
CA THR A 122 -21.17 6.44 5.89
C THR A 122 -21.03 4.92 5.94
N TYR A 123 -19.98 4.37 5.33
CA TYR A 123 -19.75 2.92 5.27
C TYR A 123 -19.07 2.35 6.51
N LYS A 124 -18.52 3.21 7.39
CA LYS A 124 -17.86 2.86 8.66
C LYS A 124 -16.74 1.80 8.54
N THR A 125 -16.31 1.46 7.34
CA THR A 125 -15.34 0.37 7.07
C THR A 125 -14.01 0.64 7.77
N ILE A 126 -13.62 1.91 7.83
CA ILE A 126 -12.40 2.36 8.49
C ILE A 126 -12.62 2.86 9.94
N HIS A 127 -13.80 2.66 10.52
CA HIS A 127 -14.09 2.96 11.95
C HIS A 127 -13.59 1.85 12.90
N ARG A 128 -12.93 0.84 12.36
CA ARG A 128 -12.28 -0.26 13.08
C ARG A 128 -10.83 -0.42 12.61
N HIS A 129 -10.12 -1.38 13.19
CA HIS A 129 -8.85 -1.84 12.66
C HIS A 129 -9.04 -2.86 11.53
N SER A 130 -8.08 -2.95 10.62
CA SER A 130 -8.07 -3.98 9.58
C SER A 130 -7.77 -5.36 10.18
N GLN A 131 -8.43 -6.38 9.64
CA GLN A 131 -8.21 -7.77 10.05
C GLN A 131 -6.90 -8.32 9.49
N LYS A 132 -6.41 -7.75 8.39
CA LYS A 132 -5.14 -8.10 7.75
C LYS A 132 -4.22 -6.90 7.57
N PRO A 133 -2.89 -7.10 7.44
CA PRO A 133 -1.96 -6.01 7.25
C PRO A 133 -2.25 -5.21 5.99
N ILE A 134 -2.20 -3.89 6.08
CA ILE A 134 -2.36 -2.99 4.94
C ILE A 134 -1.18 -2.01 4.89
N VAL A 135 -0.49 -1.99 3.75
CA VAL A 135 0.53 -0.98 3.43
C VAL A 135 -0.11 0.07 2.54
N CYS A 136 0.22 1.35 2.68
CA CYS A 136 -0.16 2.35 1.69
C CYS A 136 1.04 3.04 1.04
N GLY A 137 0.92 3.25 -0.27
CA GLY A 137 1.86 4.01 -1.08
C GLY A 137 1.32 5.41 -1.31
N ILE A 138 1.95 6.41 -0.66
CA ILE A 138 1.51 7.80 -0.68
C ILE A 138 2.33 8.60 -1.69
N ASN A 139 1.66 9.02 -2.76
CA ASN A 139 2.14 9.97 -3.77
C ASN A 139 1.36 11.29 -3.69
N GLY A 140 1.99 12.40 -4.10
CA GLY A 140 1.33 13.71 -4.18
C GLY A 140 0.52 14.12 -2.94
N TYR A 141 -0.75 14.46 -3.11
CA TYR A 141 -1.61 14.89 -2.00
C TYR A 141 -2.25 13.72 -1.25
N CYS A 142 -2.14 13.72 0.08
CA CYS A 142 -2.83 12.82 1.00
C CYS A 142 -3.37 13.66 2.17
N VAL A 143 -4.59 14.17 2.02
CA VAL A 143 -5.13 15.24 2.88
C VAL A 143 -6.57 14.95 3.29
N GLY A 144 -6.99 15.50 4.43
CA GLY A 144 -8.34 15.27 4.98
C GLY A 144 -8.64 13.77 5.15
N ASP A 145 -9.79 13.31 4.66
CA ASP A 145 -10.20 11.90 4.66
C ASP A 145 -9.17 10.98 3.96
N GLY A 146 -8.36 11.51 3.05
CA GLY A 146 -7.24 10.77 2.44
C GLY A 146 -6.13 10.46 3.45
N LEU A 147 -5.83 11.37 4.37
CA LEU A 147 -4.89 11.13 5.46
C LEU A 147 -5.50 10.17 6.49
N GLU A 148 -6.81 10.23 6.72
CA GLU A 148 -7.53 9.30 7.60
C GLU A 148 -7.46 7.86 7.05
N LEU A 149 -7.63 7.68 5.74
CA LEU A 149 -7.43 6.40 5.07
C LEU A 149 -5.97 5.92 5.17
N ALA A 150 -4.98 6.81 5.01
CA ALA A 150 -3.57 6.46 5.17
C ALA A 150 -3.22 6.06 6.61
N MET A 151 -3.85 6.67 7.62
CA MET A 151 -3.68 6.30 9.03
C MET A 151 -4.46 5.03 9.41
N PHE A 152 -5.49 4.66 8.66
CA PHE A 152 -6.13 3.35 8.79
C PHE A 152 -5.18 2.21 8.40
N CYS A 153 -4.25 2.45 7.46
CA CYS A 153 -3.23 1.49 7.07
C CYS A 153 -2.15 1.32 8.15
N ASP A 154 -1.54 0.14 8.23
CA ASP A 154 -0.48 -0.17 9.19
C ASP A 154 0.80 0.60 8.90
N LEU A 155 1.22 0.57 7.64
CA LEU A 155 2.51 1.10 7.21
C LEU A 155 2.32 2.08 6.06
N ARG A 156 2.97 3.24 6.18
CA ARG A 156 2.95 4.32 5.19
C ARG A 156 4.31 4.44 4.53
N VAL A 157 4.35 4.25 3.21
CA VAL A 157 5.50 4.52 2.34
C VAL A 157 5.19 5.77 1.53
N MET A 158 5.92 6.85 1.77
CA MET A 158 5.60 8.17 1.21
C MET A 158 6.71 8.69 0.30
N GLU A 159 6.32 9.34 -0.79
CA GLU A 159 7.26 10.09 -1.63
C GLU A 159 7.74 11.37 -0.94
N ASN A 160 9.00 11.76 -1.16
CA ASN A 160 9.56 12.97 -0.55
C ASN A 160 8.79 14.26 -0.89
N THR A 161 8.16 14.32 -2.06
CA THR A 161 7.37 15.47 -2.54
C THR A 161 5.90 15.43 -2.14
N ALA A 162 5.44 14.34 -1.50
CA ALA A 162 4.05 14.23 -1.10
C ALA A 162 3.73 15.19 0.07
N VAL A 163 2.45 15.54 0.20
CA VAL A 163 1.95 16.50 1.19
C VAL A 163 0.84 15.87 2.00
N LEU A 164 1.00 15.91 3.33
CA LEU A 164 0.03 15.47 4.32
C LEU A 164 -0.58 16.67 5.04
N GLY A 165 -1.83 16.55 5.50
CA GLY A 165 -2.42 17.51 6.43
C GLY A 165 -3.94 17.49 6.49
N PHE A 166 -4.48 18.11 7.53
CA PHE A 166 -5.92 18.34 7.71
C PHE A 166 -6.26 19.78 7.33
N PHE A 167 -6.57 20.01 6.06
CA PHE A 167 -6.86 21.37 5.58
C PHE A 167 -8.30 21.83 5.88
N GLY A 168 -9.06 21.10 6.69
CA GLY A 168 -10.45 21.43 7.03
C GLY A 168 -10.63 22.74 7.81
N ARG A 169 -9.56 23.43 8.22
CA ARG A 169 -9.65 24.67 9.02
C ARG A 169 -10.20 25.86 8.25
N PHE A 170 -9.96 25.94 6.93
CA PHE A 170 -10.53 27.00 6.12
C PHE A 170 -11.95 26.68 5.65
N THR A 171 -12.34 25.40 5.59
CA THR A 171 -13.69 24.97 5.19
C THR A 171 -14.64 24.75 6.37
N GLY A 172 -14.13 24.70 7.60
CA GLY A 172 -14.91 24.35 8.79
C GLY A 172 -15.19 22.84 8.93
N TYR A 173 -14.66 22.01 8.05
CA TYR A 173 -14.88 20.58 8.05
C TYR A 173 -14.11 19.91 9.19
N SER A 174 -14.81 19.15 10.04
CA SER A 174 -14.18 18.44 11.16
C SER A 174 -13.49 17.16 10.70
N ILE A 175 -12.37 16.84 11.34
CA ILE A 175 -11.69 15.54 11.20
C ILE A 175 -12.65 14.45 11.69
N SER A 176 -12.75 13.36 10.93
CA SER A 176 -13.69 12.26 11.13
C SER A 176 -12.97 10.90 11.00
N CYS A 177 -13.71 9.82 10.71
CA CYS A 177 -13.20 8.48 10.38
C CYS A 177 -12.05 7.89 11.23
N GLY A 178 -11.94 8.31 12.50
CA GLY A 178 -10.88 7.90 13.42
C GLY A 178 -9.56 8.66 13.28
N GLY A 179 -9.49 9.76 12.53
CA GLY A 179 -8.30 10.59 12.42
C GLY A 179 -7.85 11.17 13.77
N ILE A 180 -8.80 11.70 14.56
CA ILE A 180 -8.52 12.21 15.92
C ILE A 180 -8.12 11.09 16.89
N ALA A 181 -8.63 9.87 16.70
CA ALA A 181 -8.29 8.74 17.56
C ALA A 181 -6.88 8.21 17.26
N ARG A 182 -6.53 8.06 15.98
CA ARG A 182 -5.27 7.46 15.53
C ARG A 182 -4.09 8.41 15.61
N LEU A 183 -4.28 9.70 15.32
CA LEU A 183 -3.18 10.66 15.22
C LEU A 183 -2.36 10.78 16.53
N PRO A 184 -2.96 10.94 17.73
CA PRO A 184 -2.19 11.02 18.98
C PRO A 184 -1.45 9.73 19.32
N ALA A 185 -2.01 8.57 18.95
CA ALA A 185 -1.35 7.28 19.13
C ALA A 185 -0.11 7.13 18.23
N MET A 186 -0.09 7.80 17.06
CA MET A 186 1.03 7.75 16.11
C MET A 186 2.12 8.77 16.40
N ILE A 187 1.76 10.05 16.61
CA ILE A 187 2.73 11.15 16.67
C ILE A 187 2.76 11.87 18.03
N GLY A 188 1.97 11.40 19.01
CA GLY A 188 1.85 12.01 20.32
C GLY A 188 0.93 13.23 20.35
N TYR A 189 0.52 13.60 21.57
CA TYR A 189 -0.48 14.64 21.82
C TYR A 189 -0.10 16.01 21.26
N SER A 190 1.11 16.50 21.56
CA SER A 190 1.54 17.86 21.19
C SER A 190 1.61 18.06 19.67
N ARG A 191 2.24 17.13 18.95
CA ARG A 191 2.32 17.17 17.48
C ARG A 191 0.96 16.99 16.83
N SER A 192 0.07 16.21 17.43
CA SER A 192 -1.31 16.07 16.96
C SER A 192 -2.05 17.39 17.05
N LEU A 193 -1.97 18.11 18.17
CA LEU A 193 -2.61 19.41 18.31
C LEU A 193 -2.06 20.44 17.33
N ASP A 194 -0.76 20.45 17.06
CA ASP A 194 -0.17 21.32 16.05
C ASP A 194 -0.85 21.12 14.69
N LEU A 195 -0.93 19.88 14.19
CA LEU A 195 -1.59 19.59 12.91
C LEU A 195 -3.09 19.84 12.93
N VAL A 196 -3.75 19.46 14.02
CA VAL A 196 -5.20 19.59 14.17
C VAL A 196 -5.59 21.05 14.27
N LEU A 197 -4.89 21.90 15.02
CA LEU A 197 -5.26 23.31 15.24
C LEU A 197 -4.83 24.20 14.08
N THR A 198 -3.61 24.03 13.57
CA THR A 198 -3.08 24.90 12.51
C THR A 198 -3.57 24.50 11.12
N GLY A 199 -3.90 23.22 10.91
CA GLY A 199 -4.17 22.68 9.58
C GLY A 199 -2.99 22.81 8.62
N ARG A 200 -1.77 22.98 9.13
CA ARG A 200 -0.57 23.17 8.30
C ARG A 200 -0.22 21.92 7.51
N ARG A 201 0.60 22.12 6.48
CA ARG A 201 1.16 21.04 5.64
C ARG A 201 2.33 20.36 6.33
N VAL A 202 2.45 19.05 6.16
CA VAL A 202 3.62 18.24 6.54
C VAL A 202 4.11 17.51 5.31
N SER A 203 5.42 17.49 5.08
CA SER A 203 6.00 16.82 3.90
C SER A 203 7.37 16.20 4.19
N GLY A 204 7.77 15.27 3.32
CA GLY A 204 9.14 14.75 3.29
C GLY A 204 9.65 14.21 4.62
N LYS A 205 10.83 14.71 5.01
CA LYS A 205 11.54 14.29 6.23
C LYS A 205 10.78 14.58 7.52
N GLU A 206 9.97 15.64 7.55
CA GLU A 206 9.21 15.99 8.74
C GLU A 206 8.18 14.90 9.06
N ALA A 207 7.45 14.41 8.06
CA ALA A 207 6.48 13.32 8.24
C ALA A 207 7.13 12.05 8.82
N LEU A 208 8.35 11.74 8.37
CA LEU A 208 9.15 10.62 8.88
C LEU A 208 9.60 10.85 10.33
N GLN A 209 10.16 12.02 10.64
CA GLN A 209 10.63 12.38 11.99
C GLN A 209 9.49 12.44 13.01
N MET A 210 8.29 12.77 12.55
CA MET A 210 7.10 12.79 13.41
C MET A 210 6.63 11.38 13.80
N GLY A 211 6.97 10.36 13.02
CA GLY A 211 6.38 9.02 13.10
C GLY A 211 5.06 8.89 12.32
N LEU A 212 4.66 9.93 11.59
CA LEU A 212 3.45 9.91 10.77
C LEU A 212 3.63 9.01 9.54
N VAL A 213 4.87 8.79 9.10
CA VAL A 213 5.23 7.93 7.97
C VAL A 213 6.36 7.00 8.37
N ASN A 214 6.35 5.76 7.88
CA ASN A 214 7.35 4.76 8.23
C ASN A 214 8.56 4.77 7.30
N ARG A 215 8.36 5.05 6.00
CA ARG A 215 9.43 5.06 5.01
C ARG A 215 9.27 6.21 4.03
N LEU A 216 10.39 6.86 3.69
CA LEU A 216 10.46 7.92 2.70
C LEU A 216 11.18 7.41 1.45
N VAL A 217 10.62 7.69 0.28
CA VAL A 217 11.15 7.22 -1.01
C VAL A 217 11.21 8.34 -2.06
N ALA A 218 11.90 8.06 -3.16
CA ALA A 218 11.94 8.98 -4.29
C ALA A 218 10.55 9.13 -4.95
N THR A 219 10.28 10.31 -5.51
CA THR A 219 9.04 10.60 -6.25
C THR A 219 8.84 9.60 -7.40
N GLY A 220 7.61 9.13 -7.57
CA GLY A 220 7.23 8.09 -8.54
C GLY A 220 7.47 6.65 -8.08
N THR A 221 8.07 6.42 -6.90
CA THR A 221 8.45 5.06 -6.47
C THR A 221 7.64 4.51 -5.29
N ALA A 222 6.70 5.28 -4.73
CA ALA A 222 5.96 4.86 -3.54
C ALA A 222 5.16 3.57 -3.73
N LEU A 223 4.47 3.39 -4.86
CA LEU A 223 3.73 2.16 -5.13
C LEU A 223 4.67 0.94 -5.17
N GLY A 224 5.73 1.00 -5.97
CA GLY A 224 6.67 -0.12 -6.11
C GLY A 224 7.32 -0.49 -4.77
N GLN A 225 7.69 0.50 -3.95
CA GLN A 225 8.27 0.26 -2.63
C GLN A 225 7.24 -0.24 -1.61
N ALA A 226 5.98 0.20 -1.68
CA ALA A 226 4.89 -0.34 -0.87
C ALA A 226 4.58 -1.80 -1.23
N VAL A 227 4.58 -2.14 -2.52
CA VAL A 227 4.41 -3.52 -3.02
C VAL A 227 5.57 -4.41 -2.55
N ASN A 228 6.81 -3.97 -2.68
CA ASN A 228 7.97 -4.71 -2.18
C ASN A 228 7.89 -4.96 -0.66
N LEU A 229 7.43 -3.97 0.11
CA LEU A 229 7.21 -4.10 1.54
C LEU A 229 6.09 -5.10 1.84
N ALA A 230 4.97 -5.03 1.13
CA ALA A 230 3.87 -5.98 1.28
C ALA A 230 4.31 -7.42 0.94
N PHE A 231 5.12 -7.62 -0.11
CA PHE A 231 5.72 -8.93 -0.44
C PHE A 231 6.65 -9.44 0.64
N SER A 232 7.38 -8.53 1.29
CA SER A 232 8.25 -8.90 2.41
C SER A 232 7.42 -9.37 3.61
N ILE A 233 6.27 -8.74 3.87
CA ILE A 233 5.36 -9.11 4.97
C ILE A 233 4.61 -10.41 4.65
N ALA A 234 4.13 -10.59 3.43
CA ALA A 234 3.38 -11.78 2.98
C ALA A 234 4.20 -13.08 3.07
N LYS A 235 5.53 -12.95 3.14
CA LYS A 235 6.47 -14.05 3.35
C LYS A 235 6.59 -14.50 4.80
N PHE A 236 6.01 -13.83 5.79
CA PHE A 236 6.13 -14.26 7.20
C PHE A 236 4.99 -15.20 7.62
N PRO A 237 5.15 -15.94 8.74
CA PRO A 237 4.06 -16.67 9.36
C PRO A 237 2.96 -15.70 9.77
N LEU A 238 1.74 -15.94 9.29
CA LEU A 238 0.68 -14.93 9.30
C LEU A 238 -0.04 -14.89 10.64
N GLU A 239 -0.23 -16.03 11.29
CA GLU A 239 -0.99 -16.09 12.54
C GLU A 239 -0.22 -15.40 13.66
N ALA A 240 1.08 -15.68 13.79
CA ALA A 240 1.95 -14.98 14.74
C ALA A 240 1.99 -13.46 14.46
N LEU A 241 2.18 -13.06 13.20
CA LEU A 241 2.23 -11.65 12.81
C LEU A 241 0.91 -10.92 13.08
N GLN A 242 -0.23 -11.55 12.78
CA GLN A 242 -1.54 -10.96 13.02
C GLN A 242 -1.83 -10.81 14.50
N LYS A 243 -1.48 -11.81 15.31
CA LYS A 243 -1.58 -11.74 16.77
C LYS A 243 -0.80 -10.55 17.33
N ASP A 244 0.48 -10.42 16.97
CA ASP A 244 1.33 -9.35 17.49
C ASP A 244 0.78 -7.97 17.06
N ARG A 245 0.33 -7.86 15.82
CA ARG A 245 -0.33 -6.64 15.31
C ARG A 245 -1.58 -6.28 16.11
N GLN A 246 -2.43 -7.27 16.41
CA GLN A 246 -3.63 -7.06 17.22
C GLN A 246 -3.29 -6.63 18.65
N ALA A 247 -2.26 -7.22 19.26
CA ALA A 247 -1.79 -6.83 20.58
C ALA A 247 -1.36 -5.36 20.63
N VAL A 248 -0.68 -4.86 19.58
CA VAL A 248 -0.33 -3.44 19.46
C VAL A 248 -1.59 -2.56 19.45
N TYR A 249 -2.59 -2.89 18.62
CA TYR A 249 -3.83 -2.11 18.57
C TYR A 249 -4.56 -2.07 19.91
N LYS A 250 -4.68 -3.22 20.57
CA LYS A 250 -5.34 -3.31 21.88
C LYS A 250 -4.64 -2.42 22.91
N ASN A 251 -3.31 -2.50 22.99
CA ASN A 251 -2.53 -1.69 23.93
C ASN A 251 -2.56 -0.18 23.60
N CYS A 252 -2.76 0.19 22.34
CA CYS A 252 -2.87 1.58 21.92
C CYS A 252 -4.26 2.19 22.18
N TYR A 253 -5.34 1.47 21.87
CA TYR A 253 -6.69 2.04 21.79
C TYR A 253 -7.66 1.52 22.85
N GLU A 254 -7.42 0.34 23.44
CA GLU A 254 -8.25 -0.15 24.54
C GLU A 254 -7.80 0.45 25.87
N ARG A 255 -8.69 0.38 26.86
CA ARG A 255 -8.40 0.84 28.21
C ARG A 255 -7.24 0.03 28.79
N ARG A 256 -6.17 0.73 29.20
CA ARG A 256 -4.97 0.11 29.78
C ARG A 256 -5.34 -0.75 31.00
N LYS A 257 -5.12 -2.06 30.88
CA LYS A 257 -5.28 -3.05 31.97
C LYS A 257 -3.99 -3.22 32.80
N GLY A 258 -2.93 -2.49 32.45
CA GLY A 258 -1.60 -2.61 33.05
C GLY A 258 -0.72 -3.64 32.33
N LEU A 259 0.59 -3.56 32.54
CA LEU A 259 1.59 -4.39 31.85
C LEU A 259 1.36 -5.90 32.09
N SER A 260 1.06 -6.29 33.33
CA SER A 260 0.83 -7.71 33.68
C SER A 260 -0.34 -8.33 32.90
N ALA A 261 -1.42 -7.56 32.72
CA ALA A 261 -2.57 -8.02 31.94
C ALA A 261 -2.23 -8.18 30.45
N ALA A 262 -1.43 -7.26 29.89
CA ALA A 262 -0.97 -7.35 28.50
C ALA A 262 -0.10 -8.61 28.28
N ILE A 263 0.87 -8.88 29.17
CA ILE A 263 1.73 -10.08 29.10
C ILE A 263 0.91 -11.36 29.25
N THR A 264 -0.10 -11.35 30.12
CA THR A 264 -1.01 -12.49 30.29
C THR A 264 -1.80 -12.76 29.02
N GLU A 265 -2.30 -11.71 28.36
CA GLU A 265 -2.99 -11.82 27.07
C GLU A 265 -2.08 -12.33 25.96
N GLU A 266 -0.83 -11.87 25.89
CA GLU A 266 0.19 -12.37 24.97
C GLU A 266 0.44 -13.87 25.14
N THR A 267 0.47 -14.35 26.39
CA THR A 267 0.72 -15.78 26.66
C THR A 267 -0.52 -16.63 26.31
N THR A 268 -1.70 -16.19 26.72
CA THR A 268 -2.97 -16.93 26.56
C THR A 268 -3.46 -16.97 25.12
N SER A 269 -3.12 -15.98 24.29
CA SER A 269 -3.49 -15.93 22.88
C SER A 269 -2.66 -16.85 21.98
N ILE A 270 -1.68 -17.58 22.51
CA ILE A 270 -0.96 -18.61 21.75
C ILE A 270 -1.92 -19.78 21.48
N ASN A 271 -2.25 -20.00 20.20
CA ASN A 271 -3.12 -21.09 19.75
C ASN A 271 -2.31 -22.20 19.07
N ASN A 272 -2.97 -23.31 18.74
CA ASN A 272 -2.34 -24.45 18.07
C ASN A 272 -1.79 -24.10 16.67
N SER A 273 -2.35 -23.10 15.99
CA SER A 273 -1.88 -22.66 14.67
C SER A 273 -0.49 -22.01 14.78
N ILE A 274 -0.33 -21.09 15.74
CA ILE A 274 0.96 -20.45 16.04
C ILE A 274 1.99 -21.49 16.47
N LEU A 275 1.59 -22.49 17.28
CA LEU A 275 2.50 -23.58 17.65
C LEU A 275 2.97 -24.39 16.43
N SER A 276 2.15 -24.55 15.40
CA SER A 276 2.55 -25.17 14.13
C SER A 276 3.57 -24.29 13.39
N GLU A 277 3.29 -22.99 13.24
CA GLU A 277 4.19 -22.03 12.60
C GLU A 277 5.56 -21.98 13.29
N ILE A 278 5.59 -22.07 14.63
CA ILE A 278 6.82 -22.14 15.43
C ILE A 278 7.61 -23.40 15.10
N LYS A 279 6.97 -24.57 15.05
CA LYS A 279 7.64 -25.84 14.72
C LYS A 279 8.25 -25.81 13.32
N GLU A 280 7.51 -25.30 12.35
CA GLU A 280 7.99 -25.10 10.97
C GLU A 280 9.15 -24.10 10.92
N GLY A 281 9.08 -23.01 11.69
CA GLY A 281 10.16 -22.04 11.82
C GLY A 281 11.43 -22.64 12.39
N ILE A 282 11.32 -23.43 13.46
CA ILE A 282 12.46 -24.12 14.09
C ILE A 282 13.09 -25.13 13.13
N ALA A 283 12.28 -25.88 12.38
CA ALA A 283 12.78 -26.81 11.37
C ALA A 283 13.62 -26.10 10.30
N ARG A 284 13.10 -24.98 9.76
CA ARG A 284 13.83 -24.15 8.77
C ARG A 284 15.13 -23.58 9.32
N LEU A 285 15.14 -23.13 10.57
CA LEU A 285 16.35 -22.60 11.21
C LEU A 285 17.45 -23.67 11.32
N LYS A 286 17.08 -24.92 11.65
CA LYS A 286 18.03 -26.04 11.74
C LYS A 286 18.65 -26.42 10.38
N GLU A 287 17.93 -26.20 9.29
CA GLU A 287 18.41 -26.48 7.92
C GLU A 287 19.39 -25.42 7.38
N GLY A 288 19.72 -24.38 8.15
CA GLY A 288 20.82 -23.45 7.83
C GLY A 288 20.56 -22.46 6.69
N LYS A 289 19.35 -22.41 6.13
CA LYS A 289 18.95 -21.39 5.15
C LYS A 289 18.59 -20.07 5.85
N THR A 290 19.53 -19.50 6.60
CA THR A 290 19.32 -18.27 7.38
C THR A 290 19.38 -17.00 6.55
N ASP A 291 19.99 -17.05 5.37
CA ASP A 291 20.22 -15.86 4.53
C ASP A 291 18.98 -15.42 3.74
N SER A 292 17.93 -16.24 3.71
CA SER A 292 16.66 -15.90 3.11
C SER A 292 15.55 -16.01 4.14
N TRP A 293 15.08 -14.87 4.67
CA TRP A 293 13.88 -14.74 5.51
C TRP A 293 12.56 -15.15 4.81
N GLN A 294 12.62 -15.87 3.68
CA GLN A 294 11.48 -16.31 2.90
C GLN A 294 10.86 -17.56 3.55
N VAL A 295 9.67 -17.43 4.18
CA VAL A 295 8.96 -18.60 4.73
C VAL A 295 8.23 -19.38 3.64
N LYS A 296 7.82 -18.70 2.56
CA LYS A 296 7.21 -19.34 1.39
C LYS A 296 8.21 -19.37 0.24
N PRO A 297 8.36 -20.50 -0.49
CA PRO A 297 9.16 -20.51 -1.71
C PRO A 297 8.55 -19.51 -2.68
N LYS A 298 9.36 -18.59 -3.23
CA LYS A 298 8.93 -17.73 -4.34
C LYS A 298 8.55 -18.66 -5.48
N VAL A 299 7.26 -18.76 -5.82
CA VAL A 299 6.83 -19.47 -7.02
C VAL A 299 7.31 -18.65 -8.19
N ILE A 300 8.41 -19.08 -8.82
CA ILE A 300 8.96 -18.41 -9.98
C ILE A 300 7.97 -18.64 -11.12
N PRO A 301 7.36 -17.60 -11.73
CA PRO A 301 6.45 -17.79 -12.85
C PRO A 301 7.17 -18.44 -14.04
N ALA A 302 6.46 -19.20 -14.85
CA ALA A 302 7.05 -20.05 -15.90
C ALA A 302 8.02 -19.31 -16.83
N TRP A 303 7.73 -18.04 -17.15
CA TRP A 303 8.60 -17.21 -17.98
C TRP A 303 9.94 -16.85 -17.30
N GLU A 304 9.94 -16.62 -15.97
CA GLU A 304 11.15 -16.33 -15.20
C GLU A 304 11.96 -17.62 -15.02
N GLN A 305 11.30 -18.78 -14.93
CA GLN A 305 11.97 -20.09 -14.95
C GLN A 305 12.65 -20.37 -16.30
N GLU A 306 11.96 -20.07 -17.42
CA GLU A 306 12.53 -20.19 -18.77
C GLU A 306 13.75 -19.28 -18.97
N GLU A 307 13.71 -18.07 -18.42
CA GLU A 307 14.81 -17.10 -18.51
C GLU A 307 16.01 -17.53 -17.65
N ILE A 308 15.78 -18.02 -16.42
CA ILE A 308 16.83 -18.61 -15.57
C ILE A 308 17.45 -19.82 -16.25
N LEU A 309 16.64 -20.71 -16.85
CA LEU A 309 17.13 -21.87 -17.58
C LEU A 309 17.97 -21.47 -18.80
N HIS A 310 17.55 -20.39 -19.49
CA HIS A 310 18.31 -19.82 -20.59
C HIS A 310 19.65 -19.27 -20.09
N GLU A 311 19.68 -18.45 -19.06
CA GLU A 311 20.92 -17.93 -18.46
C GLU A 311 21.88 -19.04 -18.00
N GLN A 312 21.35 -20.10 -17.36
CA GLN A 312 22.16 -21.25 -16.95
C GLN A 312 22.77 -22.01 -18.12
N LYS A 313 22.02 -22.17 -19.24
CA LYS A 313 22.54 -22.77 -20.48
C LYS A 313 23.62 -21.92 -21.14
N PHE A 314 23.51 -20.59 -21.06
CA PHE A 314 24.55 -19.69 -21.55
C PHE A 314 25.81 -19.80 -20.67
N ALA A 315 25.67 -19.78 -19.34
CA ALA A 315 26.78 -19.94 -18.42
C ALA A 315 27.48 -21.30 -18.53
N SER A 316 26.75 -22.38 -18.84
CA SER A 316 27.36 -23.71 -19.05
C SER A 316 28.07 -23.84 -20.41
N ASN A 317 27.69 -23.05 -21.41
CA ASN A 317 28.32 -23.06 -22.73
C ASN A 317 29.58 -22.18 -22.83
N GLU A 318 29.84 -21.29 -21.87
CA GLU A 318 31.09 -20.50 -21.83
C GLU A 318 32.31 -21.27 -21.33
N ASN A 319 32.16 -22.52 -20.86
CA ASN A 319 33.27 -23.40 -20.48
C ASN A 319 33.88 -24.21 -21.65
N ILE A 320 33.54 -23.92 -22.92
CA ILE A 320 34.09 -24.63 -24.11
C ILE A 320 34.73 -23.66 -25.12
N ILE A 321 35.38 -22.59 -24.65
CA ILE A 321 36.38 -21.89 -25.49
C ILE A 321 37.73 -21.99 -24.80
N ASP A 322 38.29 -23.20 -24.89
CA ASP A 322 39.71 -23.47 -24.71
C ASP A 322 40.44 -22.70 -25.82
N ILE A 323 40.89 -21.48 -25.52
CA ILE A 323 41.78 -20.73 -26.40
C ILE A 323 43.15 -21.42 -26.33
N LYS A 324 43.32 -22.44 -27.18
CA LYS A 324 44.63 -22.92 -27.62
C LYS A 324 44.79 -22.68 -29.12
N SER A 325 45.94 -22.07 -29.40
CA SER A 325 46.57 -21.68 -30.69
C SER A 325 45.89 -20.59 -31.49
#